data_AF-A0AA38JI86-F1
#
_entry.id   AF-A0AA38JI86-F1
#
_cell.length_a   1.000
_cell.length_b   1.000
_cell.length_c   1.000
_cell.angle_alpha   90.00
_cell.angle_beta   90.00
_cell.angle_gamma   90.00
#
_symmetry.space_group_name_H-M   'P 1'
#
loop_
_entity.id
_entity.type
_entity.pdbx_description
1 polymer ?
#
loop_
_entity_poly.entity_id
_entity_poly.type
_entity_poly.pdbx_seq_one_letter_code
_entity_poly.pdbx_strand_id
1 'polypeptide(L)' 'NQCMNRAKQLLVTLPQKWNPCSVLPEDFEPQEGETPRRREGTFDPRITTKGTLSDAFRIFTDGKKCN' A
#
# COMPACT_ATOMS: atom_id res chain seq x y z
N ASN A 1 3.70 31.26 -8.29
CA ASN A 1 4.86 30.34 -8.42
C ASN A 1 5.89 30.40 -7.30
N GLN A 2 5.99 31.47 -6.49
CA GLN A 2 6.99 31.55 -5.41
C GLN A 2 6.85 30.45 -4.33
N CYS A 3 5.62 30.08 -3.96
CA CYS A 3 5.38 29.01 -2.99
C CYS A 3 5.91 27.65 -3.48
N MET A 4 5.63 27.29 -4.73
CA MET A 4 6.16 26.07 -5.36
C MET A 4 7.69 26.06 -5.43
N ASN A 5 8.32 27.18 -5.79
CA ASN A 5 9.79 27.25 -5.88
C ASN A 5 10.45 27.08 -4.51
N ARG A 6 9.85 27.64 -3.46
CA ARG A 6 10.35 27.49 -2.09
C ARG A 6 10.16 26.06 -1.56
N ALA A 7 9.03 25.42 -1.91
CA ALA A 7 8.81 24.01 -1.60
C ALA A 7 9.87 23.11 -2.29
N LYS A 8 10.18 23.35 -3.56
CA LYS A 8 11.24 22.62 -4.27
C LYS A 8 12.61 22.78 -3.62
N GLN A 9 12.95 23.99 -3.17
CA GLN A 9 14.20 24.25 -2.45
C GLN A 9 14.29 23.53 -1.10
N LEU A 10 13.16 23.29 -0.43
CA LEU A 10 13.13 22.50 0.80
C LEU A 10 13.25 21.00 0.53
N LEU A 11 12.66 20.51 -0.56
CA LEU A 11 12.73 19.08 -0.90
C LEU A 11 14.17 18.63 -1.21
N VAL A 12 15.00 19.49 -1.81
CA VAL A 12 16.40 19.17 -2.14
C VAL A 12 17.34 19.17 -0.92
N THR A 13 16.93 19.68 0.24
CA THR A 13 17.73 19.63 1.47
C THR A 13 17.44 18.41 2.32
N LEU A 14 16.42 17.62 1.97
CA LEU A 14 16.07 16.41 2.71
C LEU A 14 17.13 15.31 2.48
N PRO A 15 17.48 14.54 3.53
CA PRO A 15 18.27 13.32 3.35
C PRO A 15 17.59 12.38 2.36
N GLN A 16 18.37 11.59 1.62
CA GLN A 16 17.86 10.70 0.58
C GLN A 16 16.73 9.77 1.06
N LYS A 17 16.82 9.27 2.30
CA LYS A 17 15.77 8.45 2.92
C LYS A 17 14.41 9.15 3.01
N TRP A 18 14.40 10.48 3.14
CA TRP A 18 13.20 11.29 3.33
C TRP A 18 12.83 12.12 2.09
N ASN A 19 13.59 12.02 1.02
CA ASN A 19 13.31 12.74 -0.21
C ASN A 19 12.24 11.98 -1.00
N PRO A 20 11.00 12.51 -1.12
CA PRO A 20 9.92 11.83 -1.83
C PRO A 20 10.16 11.78 -3.35
N CYS A 21 11.13 12.53 -3.87
CA CYS A 21 11.52 12.47 -5.27
C CYS A 21 12.64 11.45 -5.53
N SER A 22 13.19 10.80 -4.49
CA SER A 22 14.15 9.72 -4.66
C SER A 22 13.43 8.42 -5.00
N VAL A 23 13.97 7.69 -5.97
CA VAL A 23 13.49 6.35 -6.31
C VAL A 23 14.02 5.39 -5.25
N LEU A 24 13.11 4.73 -4.54
CA LEU A 24 13.39 3.74 -3.54
C LEU A 24 13.12 2.34 -4.10
N PRO A 25 13.89 1.31 -3.70
CA PRO A 25 13.58 -0.08 -4.07
C PRO A 25 12.15 -0.49 -3.72
N GLU A 26 11.59 0.05 -2.64
CA GLU A 26 10.23 -0.19 -2.18
C GLU A 26 9.15 0.43 -3.08
N ASP A 27 9.50 1.37 -3.98
CA ASP A 27 8.55 1.95 -4.95
C ASP A 27 8.16 0.95 -6.05
N PHE A 28 8.95 -0.12 -6.22
CA PHE A 28 8.69 -1.16 -7.19
C PHE A 28 7.99 -2.34 -6.53
N GLU A 29 6.88 -2.78 -7.11
CA GLU A 29 6.32 -4.07 -6.76
C GLU A 29 7.30 -5.17 -7.21
N PRO A 30 7.52 -6.20 -6.37
CA PRO A 30 8.32 -7.34 -6.78
C PRO A 30 7.69 -7.99 -8.01
N GLN A 31 8.53 -8.43 -8.96
CA GLN A 31 8.03 -9.09 -10.15
C GLN A 31 7.22 -10.34 -9.75
N GLU A 32 6.11 -10.60 -10.44
CA GLU A 32 5.28 -11.79 -10.19
C GLU A 32 6.16 -13.05 -10.19
N GLY A 33 6.36 -13.65 -9.00
CA GLY A 33 7.21 -14.84 -8.80
C GLY A 33 8.43 -14.66 -7.88
N GLU A 34 8.80 -13.43 -7.51
CA GLU A 34 9.95 -13.16 -6.62
C GLU A 34 9.61 -13.19 -5.13
N THR A 35 8.32 -13.13 -4.78
CA THR A 35 7.89 -13.32 -3.40
C THR A 35 8.00 -14.82 -3.06
N PRO A 36 8.74 -15.20 -2.00
CA PRO A 36 8.70 -16.58 -1.53
C PRO A 36 7.24 -16.88 -1.22
N ARG A 37 6.64 -17.83 -1.94
CA ARG A 37 5.27 -18.28 -1.75
C ARG A 37 5.08 -18.75 -0.31
N ARG A 38 4.77 -17.81 0.59
CA ARG A 38 4.09 -18.14 1.83
C ARG A 38 2.82 -18.83 1.37
N ARG A 39 2.57 -20.04 1.88
CA ARG A 39 1.34 -20.80 1.62
C ARG A 39 0.13 -20.14 2.29
N GLU A 40 0.03 -18.82 2.27
CA GLU A 40 -1.21 -18.10 2.49
C GLU A 40 -1.88 -18.08 1.11
N GLY A 41 -3.10 -18.63 1.06
CA GLY A 41 -3.81 -18.87 -0.20
C GLY A 41 -3.76 -17.66 -1.12
N THR A 42 -3.52 -17.89 -2.41
CA THR A 42 -3.44 -16.86 -3.43
C THR A 42 -4.64 -15.91 -3.32
N PHE A 43 -4.39 -14.69 -2.85
CA PHE A 43 -5.39 -13.64 -2.86
C PHE A 43 -5.39 -13.03 -4.25
N ASP A 44 -6.45 -13.29 -5.03
CA ASP A 44 -6.64 -12.63 -6.32
C ASP A 44 -7.39 -11.30 -6.07
N PRO A 45 -6.71 -10.13 -6.23
CA PRO A 45 -7.33 -8.83 -6.01
C PRO A 45 -8.39 -8.46 -7.05
N ARG A 46 -8.55 -9.26 -8.11
CA ARG A 46 -9.58 -9.10 -9.14
C ARG A 46 -10.87 -9.84 -8.80
N ILE A 47 -10.93 -10.55 -7.67
CA ILE A 47 -12.16 -11.20 -7.22
C ILE A 47 -13.19 -10.13 -6.87
N THR A 48 -14.19 -9.97 -7.74
CA THR A 48 -15.36 -9.15 -7.45
C THR A 48 -16.31 -9.93 -6.55
N THR A 49 -16.48 -9.50 -5.31
CA THR A 49 -17.50 -10.05 -4.41
C THR A 49 -18.87 -9.50 -4.78
N LYS A 50 -19.90 -10.36 -4.84
CA LYS A 50 -21.29 -9.94 -4.97
C LYS A 50 -21.85 -9.62 -3.58
N GLY A 51 -22.62 -8.53 -3.45
CA GLY A 51 -23.22 -8.11 -2.19
C GLY A 51 -23.02 -6.61 -1.93
N THR A 52 -23.41 -6.15 -0.75
CA THR A 52 -23.19 -4.77 -0.32
C THR A 52 -21.78 -4.60 0.26
N LEU A 53 -21.30 -3.36 0.33
CA LEU A 53 -20.03 -3.06 1.00
C LEU A 53 -20.03 -3.52 2.48
N SER A 54 -21.19 -3.48 3.14
CA SER A 54 -21.36 -3.99 4.51
C SER A 54 -21.10 -5.49 4.62
N ASP A 55 -21.44 -6.26 3.59
CA ASP A 55 -21.24 -7.72 3.59
C ASP A 55 -19.75 -8.07 3.50
N ALA A 56 -18.98 -7.28 2.74
CA ALA A 56 -17.53 -7.41 2.68
C ALA A 56 -16.86 -7.11 4.04
N PHE A 57 -17.30 -6.07 4.73
CA PHE A 57 -16.78 -5.74 6.06
C PHE A 57 -17.13 -6.79 7.13
N ARG A 58 -18.26 -7.49 6.99
CA ARG A 58 -18.65 -8.57 7.92
C ARG A 58 -17.65 -9.71 7.96
N ILE A 59 -17.03 -10.06 6.83
CA ILE A 59 -15.99 -11.12 6.75
C ILE A 59 -14.85 -10.88 7.74
N PHE A 60 -14.47 -9.62 7.95
CA PHE A 60 -13.34 -9.26 8.81
C PHE A 60 -13.77 -8.84 10.22
N THR A 61 -15.07 -8.73 10.48
CA THR A 61 -15.62 -8.21 11.75
C THR A 61 -16.47 -9.23 12.50
N ASP A 62 -16.94 -10.30 11.86
CA ASP A 62 -17.53 -11.46 12.53
C ASP A 62 -16.42 -12.35 13.11
N GLY A 63 -16.04 -12.06 14.36
CA GLY A 63 -15.26 -12.94 15.22
C GLY A 63 -16.04 -13.25 16.50
N LYS A 64 -15.77 -14.40 17.14
CA LYS A 64 -16.31 -14.68 18.48
C LYS A 64 -15.92 -13.52 19.40
N LYS A 65 -16.92 -12.78 19.89
CA LYS A 65 -16.73 -11.91 21.04
C LYS A 65 -16.35 -12.83 22.20
N CYS A 66 -15.10 -12.76 22.63
CA CYS A 66 -14.72 -13.31 23.93
C CYS A 66 -15.44 -12.44 24.97
N ASN A 67 -16.45 -13.00 25.63
CA ASN A 67 -16.98 -12.46 26.88
C ASN A 67 -16.09 -12.90 28.03
#